data_AF-A0A529LGZ5-F1
#
_entry.id   AF-A0A529LGZ5-F1
#
_cell.length_a   1.000
_cell.length_b   1.000
_cell.length_c   1.000
_cell.angle_alpha   90.00
_cell.angle_beta   90.00
_cell.angle_gamma   90.00
#
_symmetry.space_group_name_H-M   'P 1'
#
loop_
_entity.id
_entity.type
_entity.pdbx_description
1 polymer ?
#
loop_
_entity_poly.entity_id
_entity_poly.type
_entity_poly.pdbx_seq_one_letter_code
_entity_poly.pdbx_strand_id
1 'polypeptide(L)' 'MWTGVFPAVTTKFTADDRLDHAEMERCYSLQMEAGCDGIIVCGSLGEGPMLSPDEKIEVLK' A
#
# COMPACT_ATOMS: atom_id res chain seq x y z
N MET A 1 21.26 -0.14 -6.05
CA MET A 1 20.12 0.75 -6.39
C MET A 1 19.02 -0.12 -6.94
N TRP A 2 17.76 0.10 -6.56
CA TRP A 2 16.64 -0.65 -7.16
C TRP A 2 16.38 -0.16 -8.58
N THR A 3 15.97 -1.07 -9.46
CA THR A 3 15.67 -0.82 -10.87
C THR A 3 14.44 -1.63 -11.25
N GLY A 4 13.51 -1.03 -11.98
CA GLY A 4 12.24 -1.67 -12.31
C GLY A 4 11.05 -0.73 -12.10
N VAL A 5 9.85 -1.29 -12.07
CA VAL A 5 8.57 -0.60 -11.89
C VAL A 5 8.06 -0.83 -10.47
N PHE A 6 8.01 0.25 -9.68
CA PHE A 6 7.59 0.24 -8.28
C PHE A 6 6.48 1.29 -8.06
N PRO A 7 5.22 1.00 -8.41
CA PRO A 7 4.12 1.93 -8.19
C PRO A 7 4.01 2.31 -6.71
N ALA A 8 3.83 3.61 -6.47
CA ALA A 8 3.32 4.08 -5.19
C ALA A 8 1.83 3.73 -5.13
N VAL A 9 1.41 3.11 -4.03
CA VAL A 9 0.03 2.65 -3.84
C VAL A 9 -0.64 3.40 -2.69
N THR A 10 -1.95 3.60 -2.83
CA THR A 10 -2.80 4.21 -1.80
C THR A 10 -3.05 3.24 -0.66
N THR A 11 -3.05 3.70 0.58
CA THR A 11 -3.57 2.93 1.72
C THR A 11 -5.09 2.88 1.62
N LYS A 12 -5.68 1.69 1.75
CA LYS A 12 -7.14 1.52 1.63
C LYS A 12 -7.79 1.60 3.00
N PHE A 13 -8.93 2.26 3.03
CA PHE A 13 -9.73 2.43 4.23
C PHE A 13 -11.16 1.99 3.93
N THR A 14 -11.77 1.35 4.92
CA THR A 14 -13.20 1.07 4.95
C THR A 14 -13.99 2.36 5.15
N ALA A 15 -15.31 2.29 4.97
CA ALA A 15 -16.19 3.45 5.21
C ALA A 15 -16.16 3.96 6.66
N ASP A 16 -15.75 3.12 7.61
CA ASP A 16 -15.62 3.44 9.04
C ASP A 16 -14.20 3.88 9.42
N ASP A 17 -13.38 4.29 8.44
CA ASP A 17 -12.01 4.82 8.65
C ASP A 17 -11.06 3.81 9.34
N ARG A 18 -11.18 2.54 8.95
CA ARG A 18 -10.28 1.45 9.37
C ARG A 18 -9.48 0.95 8.18
N LEU A 19 -8.24 0.54 8.39
CA LEU A 19 -7.42 -0.10 7.34
C LEU A 19 -8.15 -1.28 6.70
N ASP A 20 -8.24 -1.25 5.37
CA ASP A 20 -8.88 -2.29 4.56
C ASP A 20 -7.82 -3.18 3.92
N HIS A 21 -7.38 -4.19 4.69
CA HIS A 21 -6.37 -5.15 4.25
C HIS A 21 -6.82 -5.99 3.07
N ALA A 22 -8.11 -6.35 3.00
CA ALA A 22 -8.63 -7.16 1.91
C ALA A 22 -8.58 -6.39 0.58
N GLU A 23 -8.93 -5.10 0.60
CA GLU A 23 -8.85 -4.27 -0.61
C GLU A 23 -7.40 -3.92 -0.98
N MET A 24 -6.52 -3.75 0.01
CA MET A 24 -5.07 -3.64 -0.25
C MET A 24 -4.54 -4.91 -0.93
N GLU A 25 -4.80 -6.09 -0.39
CA GLU A 25 -4.38 -7.37 -0.97
C GLU A 25 -4.88 -7.53 -2.41
N ARG A 26 -6.17 -7.24 -2.66
CA ARG A 26 -6.76 -7.30 -4.01
C ARG A 26 -6.08 -6.34 -4.98
N CYS A 27 -5.91 -5.07 -4.61
CA CYS A 27 -5.32 -4.06 -5.48
C CYS A 27 -3.81 -4.28 -5.71
N TYR A 28 -3.08 -4.69 -4.68
CA TYR A 28 -1.63 -4.89 -4.75
C TYR A 28 -1.30 -6.15 -5.55
N SER A 29 -2.09 -7.22 -5.40
CA SER A 29 -1.97 -8.42 -6.22
C SER A 29 -2.10 -8.11 -7.71
N LEU A 30 -3.03 -7.23 -8.10
CA LEU A 30 -3.17 -6.80 -9.50
C LEU A 30 -1.90 -6.12 -10.05
N GLN A 31 -1.18 -5.35 -9.23
CA GLN A 31 0.09 -4.72 -9.65
C GLN A 31 1.18 -5.78 -9.84
N MET A 32 1.24 -6.77 -8.94
CA MET A 32 2.20 -7.87 -9.02
C MET A 32 1.92 -8.77 -10.22
N GLU A 33 0.65 -9.11 -10.46
CA GLU A 33 0.20 -9.88 -11.63
C GLU A 33 0.48 -9.15 -12.95
N ALA A 34 0.45 -7.81 -12.94
CA ALA A 34 0.84 -6.98 -14.09
C ALA A 34 2.36 -6.92 -14.34
N GLY A 35 3.17 -7.55 -13.49
CA GLY A 35 4.62 -7.64 -13.66
C GLY A 35 5.41 -6.48 -13.06
N CYS A 36 4.85 -5.77 -12.06
CA CYS A 36 5.64 -4.79 -11.30
C CYS A 36 6.71 -5.49 -10.46
N ASP A 37 7.89 -4.86 -10.35
CA ASP A 37 9.04 -5.39 -9.60
C ASP A 37 8.90 -5.22 -8.08
N GLY A 38 7.90 -4.44 -7.63
CA GLY A 38 7.52 -4.27 -6.24
C GLY A 38 6.50 -3.14 -6.08
N ILE A 39 6.20 -2.77 -4.85
CA ILE A 39 5.26 -1.68 -4.51
C ILE A 39 5.87 -0.78 -3.43
N ILE A 40 5.53 0.51 -3.49
CA ILE A 40 5.89 1.48 -2.46
C ILE A 40 4.63 1.83 -1.66
N VAL A 41 4.56 1.36 -0.42
CA VAL A 41 3.49 1.63 0.54
C VAL A 41 3.86 2.78 1.48
N CYS A 42 2.88 3.35 2.17
CA CYS A 42 3.08 4.40 3.19
C CYS A 42 3.88 5.63 2.68
N GLY A 43 3.86 5.88 1.37
CA GLY A 43 4.41 7.09 0.75
C GLY A 43 3.44 8.27 0.86
N SER A 44 3.73 9.38 0.19
CA SER A 44 2.80 10.53 0.12
C SER A 44 1.43 10.13 -0.46
N LEU A 45 1.45 9.39 -1.57
CA LEU A 45 0.23 8.82 -2.18
C LEU A 45 -0.42 7.74 -1.31
N GLY A 46 0.36 7.05 -0.48
CA GLY A 46 -0.12 6.03 0.46
C GLY A 46 -0.52 6.61 1.82
N GLU A 47 -0.82 7.92 1.88
CA GLU A 47 -1.29 8.59 3.10
C GLU A 47 -0.31 8.49 4.28
N GLY A 48 0.97 8.18 4.01
CA GLY A 48 1.99 7.89 5.03
C GLY A 48 2.16 8.97 6.10
N PRO A 49 2.12 10.28 5.79
CA PRO A 49 2.16 11.32 6.82
C PRO A 49 0.97 11.32 7.80
N MET A 50 -0.17 10.73 7.40
CA MET A 50 -1.42 10.70 8.18
C MET A 50 -1.59 9.41 8.97
N LEU A 51 -0.91 8.34 8.59
CA LEU A 51 -0.90 7.09 9.34
C LEU A 51 -0.09 7.21 10.64
N SER A 52 -0.65 6.67 11.72
CA SER A 52 0.08 6.40 12.95
C SER A 52 1.21 5.39 12.71
N PRO A 53 2.22 5.32 13.60
CA PRO A 53 3.27 4.31 13.51
C PRO A 53 2.74 2.88 13.49
N ASP A 54 1.69 2.59 14.26
CA ASP A 54 1.11 1.25 14.35
C ASP A 54 0.38 0.87 13.06
N GLU A 55 -0.37 1.80 12.45
CA GLU A 55 -1.01 1.57 11.15
C GLU A 55 0.01 1.34 10.04
N LYS A 56 1.14 2.06 10.04
CA LYS A 56 2.22 1.82 9.07
C LYS A 56 2.79 0.42 9.19
N ILE A 57 2.93 -0.07 10.42
CA ILE A 57 3.39 -1.44 10.68
C ILE A 57 2.31 -2.44 10.24
N GLU A 58 1.04 -2.13 10.44
CA GLU A 58 -0.08 -2.98 10.02
C GLU A 58 -0.14 -3.12 8.49
N VAL A 59 0.05 -2.04 7.73
CA VAL A 59 0.12 -2.06 6.25
C VAL A 59 1.28 -2.90 5.71
N LEU A 60 2.36 -3.07 6.49
CA LEU A 60 3.55 -3.84 6.08
C LEU A 60 3.47 -5.34 6.40
N LYS A 61 2.49 -5.78 7.19
CA LYS A 61 2.32 -7.18 7.60
C LYS A 61 1.55 -7.98 6.56
#